data_AF-A0A946AQE7-F1
#
_entry.id   AF-A0A946AQE7-F1
#
_cell.length_a   1.000
_cell.length_b   1.000
_cell.length_c   1.000
_cell.angle_alpha   90.00
_cell.angle_beta   90.00
_cell.angle_gamma   90.00
#
_symmetry.space_group_name_H-M   'P 1'
#
loop_
_entity.id
_entity.type
_entity.pdbx_description
1 polymer ?
#
loop_
_entity_poly.entity_id
_entity_poly.type
_entity_poly.pdbx_seq_one_letter_code
_entity_poly.pdbx_strand_id
1 'polypeptide(L)'
;MEEQVVLVDEKDNPIGLMPKMEAHERAVLHRAFSVFILNGKGELMLQQRANHKYHSPGLWTNTCCSHQRDGESNIDAGQRRLHEEMGFTTELTELTSFIYKASFDNGLTEHEFDHIMLGRYEDNPVINPDEVAAWKWMPLAEVKKDVEANPKNYTVWFVIIFAKFYDHLNIN
;
A
#
# COMPACT_ATOMS: atom_id res chain seq x y z
N MET A 1 0.49 -1.43 -22.84
CA MET A 1 -0.92 -1.18 -22.46
C MET A 1 -0.87 -0.30 -21.23
N GLU A 2 -1.67 0.76 -21.19
CA GLU A 2 -1.69 1.69 -20.06
C GLU A 2 -2.33 1.02 -18.84
N GLU A 3 -1.72 1.16 -17.65
CA GLU A 3 -2.25 0.59 -16.41
C GLU A 3 -3.59 1.27 -16.05
N GLN A 4 -4.62 0.46 -15.79
CA GLN A 4 -5.96 0.92 -15.43
C GLN A 4 -6.22 0.68 -13.95
N VAL A 5 -7.04 1.53 -13.34
CA VAL A 5 -7.59 1.33 -12.00
C VAL A 5 -9.09 1.08 -12.05
N VAL A 6 -9.60 0.32 -11.08
CA VAL A 6 -11.03 0.04 -10.93
C VAL A 6 -11.70 1.21 -10.22
N LEU A 7 -12.56 1.96 -10.91
CA LEU A 7 -13.36 3.01 -10.30
C LEU A 7 -14.46 2.38 -9.44
N VAL A 8 -14.71 2.96 -8.27
CA VAL A 8 -15.73 2.46 -7.35
C VAL A 8 -16.59 3.58 -6.78
N ASP A 9 -17.79 3.22 -6.30
CA ASP A 9 -18.59 4.09 -5.45
C ASP A 9 -18.16 4.00 -3.96
N GLU A 10 -18.79 4.78 -3.09
CA GLU A 10 -18.48 4.79 -1.65
C GLU A 10 -18.81 3.47 -0.91
N LYS A 11 -19.45 2.52 -1.59
CA LYS A 11 -19.79 1.18 -1.09
C LYS A 11 -18.95 0.09 -1.74
N ASP A 12 -17.86 0.46 -2.42
CA ASP A 12 -16.96 -0.44 -3.14
C ASP A 12 -17.61 -1.21 -4.31
N ASN A 13 -18.69 -0.67 -4.90
CA ASN A 13 -19.23 -1.25 -6.14
C ASN A 13 -18.40 -0.75 -7.34
N PRO A 14 -17.89 -1.65 -8.21
CA PRO A 14 -17.22 -1.24 -9.44
C PRO A 14 -18.16 -0.46 -10.36
N ILE A 15 -17.71 0.70 -10.85
CA ILE A 15 -18.48 1.58 -11.76
C ILE A 15 -17.77 1.85 -13.09
N GLY A 16 -16.53 1.38 -13.26
CA GLY A 16 -15.79 1.51 -14.51
C GLY A 16 -14.29 1.34 -14.34
N LEU A 17 -13.55 1.65 -15.40
CA LEU A 17 -12.09 1.68 -15.43
C LEU A 17 -11.61 3.06 -15.87
N MET A 18 -10.42 3.45 -15.41
CA MET A 18 -9.75 4.68 -15.83
C MET A 18 -8.24 4.46 -15.89
N PRO A 19 -7.52 5.10 -16.84
CA PRO A 19 -6.07 5.18 -16.77
C PRO A 19 -5.60 5.65 -15.40
N LYS A 20 -4.63 4.95 -14.82
CA LYS A 20 -4.14 5.23 -13.47
C LYS A 20 -3.76 6.70 -13.30
N MET A 21 -2.96 7.24 -14.22
CA MET A 21 -2.55 8.65 -14.17
C MET A 21 -3.75 9.59 -14.18
N GLU A 22 -4.72 9.36 -15.06
CA GLU A 22 -5.93 10.18 -15.16
C GLU A 22 -6.75 10.13 -13.86
N ALA A 23 -6.88 8.96 -13.22
CA ALA A 23 -7.60 8.81 -11.96
C ALA A 23 -6.98 9.66 -10.83
N HIS A 24 -5.65 9.72 -10.76
CA HIS A 24 -4.92 10.51 -9.77
C HIS A 24 -4.93 12.00 -10.09
N GLU A 25 -4.91 12.40 -11.37
CA GLU A 25 -5.04 13.80 -11.79
C GLU A 25 -6.45 14.36 -11.56
N ARG A 26 -7.48 13.55 -11.82
CA ARG A 26 -8.89 13.94 -11.66
C ARG A 26 -9.44 13.67 -10.27
N ALA A 27 -8.65 13.07 -9.38
CA ALA A 27 -9.02 12.69 -8.02
C ALA A 27 -10.31 11.83 -7.95
N VAL A 28 -10.46 10.88 -8.87
CA VAL A 28 -11.62 9.99 -8.96
C VAL A 28 -11.43 8.82 -8.00
N LEU A 29 -12.50 8.45 -7.27
CA LEU A 29 -12.46 7.33 -6.34
C LEU A 29 -12.20 6.02 -7.09
N HIS A 30 -11.17 5.29 -6.66
CA HIS A 30 -10.80 4.00 -7.23
C HIS A 30 -10.34 3.03 -6.14
N ARG A 31 -10.40 1.74 -6.45
CA ARG A 31 -9.98 0.68 -5.52
C ARG A 31 -8.48 0.58 -5.45
N ALA A 32 -7.97 0.42 -4.24
CA ALA A 32 -6.58 0.16 -3.96
C ALA A 32 -6.45 -0.92 -2.87
N PHE A 33 -5.21 -1.31 -2.59
CA PHE A 33 -4.91 -2.14 -1.45
C PHE A 33 -3.57 -1.83 -0.82
N SER A 34 -3.46 -2.21 0.46
CA SER A 34 -2.27 -2.10 1.28
C SER A 34 -1.99 -3.39 2.02
N VAL A 35 -0.87 -4.04 1.69
CA VAL A 35 -0.39 -5.25 2.35
C VAL A 35 0.59 -4.90 3.46
N PHE A 36 0.35 -5.46 4.64
CA PHE A 36 1.25 -5.45 5.79
C PHE A 36 1.75 -6.87 6.05
N ILE A 37 3.07 -7.07 6.08
CA ILE A 37 3.68 -8.36 6.40
C ILE A 37 4.38 -8.28 7.75
N LEU A 38 4.01 -9.17 8.67
CA LEU A 38 4.64 -9.32 9.96
C LEU A 38 5.48 -10.60 10.03
N ASN A 39 6.63 -10.54 10.69
CA ASN A 39 7.38 -11.75 11.07
C ASN A 39 6.95 -12.27 12.45
N GLY A 40 7.54 -13.38 12.89
CA GLY A 40 7.26 -14.04 14.15
C GLY A 40 7.65 -13.24 15.39
N LYS A 41 8.44 -12.17 15.21
CA LYS A 41 8.81 -11.21 16.26
C LYS A 41 7.85 -10.03 16.36
N GLY A 42 6.83 -9.96 15.49
CA GLY A 42 5.90 -8.83 15.42
C GLY A 42 6.53 -7.58 14.78
N GLU A 43 7.58 -7.74 13.98
CA GLU A 43 8.17 -6.66 13.20
C GLU A 43 7.46 -6.54 11.86
N LEU A 44 7.21 -5.31 11.41
CA LEU A 44 6.63 -4.99 10.11
C LEU A 44 7.73 -4.87 9.05
N MET A 45 7.52 -5.51 7.90
CA MET A 45 8.35 -5.30 6.72
C MET A 45 7.95 -3.98 6.06
N LEU A 46 8.87 -3.03 6.02
CA LEU A 46 8.73 -1.78 5.28
C LEU A 46 9.55 -1.85 4.01
N GLN A 47 9.05 -1.20 2.96
CA GLN A 47 9.81 -0.98 1.73
C GLN A 47 10.06 0.51 1.51
N GLN A 48 11.20 0.84 0.90
CA GLN A 48 11.51 2.18 0.42
C GLN A 48 11.30 2.18 -1.09
N ARG A 49 10.43 3.06 -1.56
CA ARG A 49 10.07 3.13 -2.98
C ARG A 49 11.29 3.46 -3.84
N ALA A 50 11.42 2.83 -5.02
CA ALA A 50 12.49 3.12 -5.95
C ALA A 50 12.57 4.62 -6.30
N ASN A 51 13.80 5.13 -6.46
CA ASN A 51 14.05 6.57 -6.63
C ASN A 51 13.53 7.15 -7.95
N HIS A 52 13.24 6.30 -8.95
CA HIS A 52 12.74 6.71 -10.25
C HIS A 52 11.22 6.58 -10.39
N LYS A 53 10.51 6.22 -9.31
CA LYS A 53 9.04 6.19 -9.30
C LYS A 53 8.50 7.61 -9.52
N TYR A 54 7.50 7.74 -10.38
CA TYR A 54 6.88 9.04 -10.69
C TYR A 54 6.18 9.69 -9.49
N HIS A 55 5.75 8.88 -8.51
CA HIS A 55 5.05 9.35 -7.32
C HIS A 55 5.75 8.87 -6.03
N SER A 56 6.04 9.82 -5.13
CA SER A 56 6.69 9.58 -3.84
C SER A 56 7.98 8.72 -3.89
N PRO A 57 8.96 9.04 -4.77
CA PRO A 57 10.21 8.27 -4.84
C PRO A 57 11.02 8.37 -3.55
N GLY A 58 11.69 7.28 -3.16
CA GLY A 58 12.61 7.26 -2.01
C GLY A 58 11.96 7.31 -0.63
N LEU A 59 10.63 7.41 -0.54
CA LEU A 59 9.88 7.38 0.73
C LEU A 59 9.65 5.94 1.20
N TRP A 60 9.64 5.77 2.53
CA TRP A 60 9.27 4.51 3.18
C TRP A 60 7.75 4.32 3.20
N THR A 61 7.29 3.09 3.07
CA THR A 61 5.87 2.73 3.09
C THR A 61 5.66 1.30 3.60
N ASN A 62 4.40 0.83 3.66
CA ASN A 62 4.07 -0.54 4.04
C ASN A 62 4.66 -1.56 3.05
N THR A 63 4.51 -2.86 3.32
CA THR A 63 5.23 -3.90 2.57
C THR A 63 4.94 -3.88 1.08
N CYS A 64 3.69 -3.63 0.67
CA CYS A 64 3.30 -3.49 -0.73
C CYS A 64 1.97 -2.73 -0.83
N CYS A 65 1.84 -1.80 -1.78
CA CYS A 65 0.62 -1.05 -2.03
C CYS A 65 0.41 -0.88 -3.55
N SER A 66 -0.80 -1.11 -4.03
CA SER A 66 -1.09 -1.03 -5.47
C SER A 66 -2.60 -1.03 -5.75
N HIS A 67 -2.95 -1.34 -6.99
CA HIS A 67 -4.30 -1.36 -7.51
C HIS A 67 -4.67 -2.76 -8.03
N GLN A 68 -5.91 -3.16 -7.79
CA GLN A 68 -6.50 -4.36 -8.38
C GLN A 68 -6.63 -4.16 -9.90
N ARG A 69 -6.40 -5.22 -10.66
CA ARG A 69 -6.79 -5.27 -12.08
C ARG A 69 -8.30 -5.54 -12.21
N ASP A 70 -8.84 -5.29 -13.39
CA ASP A 70 -10.24 -5.60 -13.68
C ASP A 70 -10.53 -7.10 -13.45
N GLY A 71 -11.56 -7.39 -12.66
CA GLY A 71 -11.94 -8.74 -12.23
C GLY A 71 -11.00 -9.41 -11.21
N GLU A 72 -9.95 -8.74 -10.74
CA GLU A 72 -9.01 -9.28 -9.75
C GLU A 72 -9.52 -9.10 -8.32
N SER A 73 -9.40 -10.14 -7.49
CA SER A 73 -9.72 -10.02 -6.06
C SER A 73 -8.64 -9.25 -5.30
N ASN A 74 -8.95 -8.74 -4.11
CA ASN A 74 -7.97 -8.05 -3.28
C ASN A 74 -6.79 -8.97 -2.92
N ILE A 75 -7.10 -10.21 -2.53
CA ILE A 75 -6.09 -11.21 -2.15
C ILE A 75 -5.16 -11.53 -3.34
N ASP A 76 -5.73 -11.79 -4.52
CA ASP A 76 -4.95 -12.10 -5.73
C ASP A 76 -4.06 -10.92 -6.12
N ALA A 77 -4.60 -9.70 -6.08
CA ALA A 77 -3.86 -8.48 -6.37
C ALA A 77 -2.71 -8.26 -5.38
N GLY A 78 -2.99 -8.45 -4.08
CA GLY A 78 -2.01 -8.37 -3.01
C GLY A 78 -0.88 -9.38 -3.17
N GLN A 79 -1.20 -10.65 -3.42
CA GLN A 79 -0.21 -11.70 -3.64
C GLN A 79 0.63 -11.45 -4.90
N ARG A 80 -0.02 -11.03 -5.99
CA ARG A 80 0.67 -10.69 -7.25
C ARG A 80 1.67 -9.56 -7.04
N ARG A 81 1.26 -8.44 -6.44
CA ARG A 81 2.16 -7.30 -6.25
C ARG A 81 3.23 -7.55 -5.22
N LEU A 82 2.93 -8.34 -4.17
CA LEU A 82 3.94 -8.79 -3.23
C LEU A 82 5.04 -9.59 -3.95
N HIS A 83 4.66 -10.45 -4.91
CA HIS A 83 5.63 -11.16 -5.73
C HIS A 83 6.40 -10.23 -6.67
N GLU A 84 5.70 -9.36 -7.41
CA GLU A 84 6.29 -8.44 -8.39
C GLU A 84 7.27 -7.42 -7.75
N GLU A 85 6.98 -6.94 -6.54
CA GLU A 85 7.79 -5.92 -5.84
C GLU A 85 8.81 -6.51 -4.87
N MET A 86 8.40 -7.51 -4.06
CA MET A 86 9.21 -8.03 -2.95
C MET A 86 9.78 -9.43 -3.22
N GLY A 87 9.40 -10.07 -4.33
CA GLY A 87 9.95 -11.36 -4.75
C GLY A 87 9.40 -12.58 -4.03
N PHE A 88 8.31 -12.44 -3.26
CA PHE A 88 7.70 -13.56 -2.53
C PHE A 88 6.17 -13.46 -2.48
N THR A 89 5.52 -14.55 -2.11
CA THR A 89 4.07 -14.62 -1.84
C THR A 89 3.83 -15.25 -0.48
N THR A 90 2.72 -14.89 0.16
CA THR A 90 2.24 -15.54 1.38
C THR A 90 0.71 -15.52 1.40
N GLU A 91 0.10 -16.28 2.30
CA GLU A 91 -1.33 -16.17 2.56
C GLU A 91 -1.65 -14.78 3.12
N LEU A 92 -2.66 -14.12 2.53
CA LEU A 92 -3.13 -12.82 2.95
C LEU A 92 -4.55 -12.97 3.51
N THR A 93 -4.85 -12.18 4.53
CA THR A 93 -6.20 -12.05 5.08
C THR A 93 -6.60 -10.59 5.04
N GLU A 94 -7.80 -10.30 4.54
CA GLU A 94 -8.38 -8.96 4.62
C GLU A 94 -8.70 -8.61 6.09
N LEU A 95 -8.23 -7.46 6.54
CA LEU A 95 -8.49 -6.95 7.89
C LEU A 95 -9.66 -5.96 7.92
N THR A 96 -9.60 -4.95 7.05
CA THR A 96 -10.58 -3.87 6.99
C THR A 96 -10.40 -3.08 5.69
N SER A 97 -11.32 -2.16 5.40
CA SER A 97 -11.19 -1.20 4.32
C SER A 97 -11.71 0.17 4.74
N PHE A 98 -11.25 1.22 4.05
CA PHE A 98 -11.72 2.58 4.27
C PHE A 98 -11.42 3.48 3.08
N ILE A 99 -12.14 4.60 2.98
CA ILE A 99 -11.89 5.63 1.98
C ILE A 99 -10.97 6.68 2.57
N TYR A 100 -9.95 7.08 1.83
CA TYR A 100 -9.13 8.24 2.14
C TYR A 100 -8.89 9.11 0.91
N LYS A 101 -8.56 10.38 1.16
CA LYS A 101 -8.22 11.33 0.12
C LYS A 101 -7.04 12.19 0.55
N ALA A 102 -5.99 12.24 -0.25
CA ALA A 102 -4.79 13.01 0.01
C ALA A 102 -4.27 13.67 -1.28
N SER A 103 -4.16 15.00 -1.28
CA SER A 103 -3.63 15.77 -2.41
C SER A 103 -2.15 16.09 -2.22
N PHE A 104 -1.42 16.20 -3.33
CA PHE A 104 0.03 16.41 -3.35
C PHE A 104 0.39 17.69 -4.14
N ASP A 105 1.54 18.27 -3.82
CA ASP A 105 2.03 19.52 -4.45
C ASP A 105 2.29 19.37 -5.97
N ASN A 106 2.46 18.14 -6.47
CA ASN A 106 2.65 17.84 -7.89
C ASN A 106 1.33 17.79 -8.69
N GLY A 107 0.19 18.12 -8.07
CA GLY A 107 -1.13 18.14 -8.70
C GLY A 107 -1.83 16.78 -8.72
N LEU A 108 -1.20 15.71 -8.23
CA LEU A 108 -1.85 14.41 -8.08
C LEU A 108 -2.66 14.35 -6.79
N THR A 109 -3.65 13.47 -6.74
CA THR A 109 -4.42 13.17 -5.55
C THR A 109 -4.67 11.67 -5.46
N GLU A 110 -4.34 11.09 -4.31
CA GLU A 110 -4.83 9.76 -3.95
C GLU A 110 -6.27 9.91 -3.46
N HIS A 111 -7.19 9.19 -4.06
CA HIS A 111 -8.59 9.11 -3.64
C HIS A 111 -9.01 7.65 -3.77
N GLU A 112 -8.78 6.90 -2.70
CA GLU A 112 -8.79 5.45 -2.77
C GLU A 112 -9.78 4.86 -1.77
N PHE A 113 -10.47 3.81 -2.21
CA PHE A 113 -11.09 2.82 -1.34
C PHE A 113 -10.04 1.74 -1.08
N ASP A 114 -9.34 1.85 0.05
CA ASP A 114 -8.15 1.05 0.34
C ASP A 114 -8.51 -0.18 1.19
N HIS A 115 -8.15 -1.37 0.70
CA HIS A 115 -8.28 -2.63 1.42
C HIS A 115 -6.98 -2.96 2.15
N ILE A 116 -7.03 -3.04 3.47
CA ILE A 116 -5.90 -3.43 4.31
C ILE A 116 -5.86 -4.96 4.42
N MET A 117 -4.74 -5.55 4.03
CA MET A 117 -4.46 -6.98 4.14
C MET A 117 -3.27 -7.24 5.05
N LEU A 118 -3.30 -8.36 5.76
CA LEU A 118 -2.23 -8.85 6.62
C LEU A 118 -1.74 -10.21 6.15
N GLY A 119 -0.42 -10.37 6.10
CA GLY A 119 0.24 -11.65 5.89
C GLY A 119 1.39 -11.88 6.86
N ARG A 120 1.98 -13.07 6.81
CA ARG A 120 3.16 -13.44 7.61
C ARG A 120 4.31 -13.94 6.74
N TYR A 121 5.53 -13.56 7.11
CA TYR A 121 6.74 -13.99 6.41
C TYR A 121 7.96 -13.84 7.33
N GLU A 122 8.90 -14.78 7.27
CA GLU A 122 10.08 -14.81 8.15
C GLU A 122 11.40 -14.48 7.44
N ASP A 123 11.46 -14.71 6.13
CA ASP A 123 12.71 -14.60 5.36
C ASP A 123 12.94 -13.18 4.84
N ASN A 124 14.11 -12.99 4.23
CA ASN A 124 14.43 -11.75 3.53
C ASN A 124 13.80 -11.75 2.13
N PRO A 125 13.17 -10.64 1.69
CA PRO A 125 12.67 -10.51 0.33
C PRO A 125 13.81 -10.45 -0.69
N VAL A 126 13.54 -10.93 -1.90
CA VAL A 126 14.37 -10.68 -3.08
C VAL A 126 13.68 -9.56 -3.86
N ILE A 127 13.95 -8.32 -3.46
CA ILE A 127 13.25 -7.15 -3.99
C ILE A 127 13.51 -6.93 -5.49
N ASN A 128 12.51 -6.38 -6.17
CA ASN A 128 12.66 -5.86 -7.51
C ASN A 128 13.19 -4.42 -7.45
N PRO A 129 14.42 -4.14 -7.93
CA PRO A 129 15.03 -2.80 -7.84
C PRO A 129 14.33 -1.73 -8.71
N ASP A 130 13.48 -2.15 -9.65
CA ASP A 130 12.65 -1.23 -10.43
C ASP A 130 11.47 -0.68 -9.60
N GLU A 131 11.12 -1.34 -8.49
CA GLU A 131 10.00 -0.98 -7.64
C GLU A 131 10.45 -0.51 -6.25
N VAL A 132 11.50 -1.15 -5.72
CA VAL A 132 11.93 -1.04 -4.33
C VAL A 132 13.42 -0.71 -4.27
N ALA A 133 13.79 0.37 -3.58
CA ALA A 133 15.18 0.76 -3.36
C ALA A 133 15.81 0.05 -2.15
N ALA A 134 15.03 -0.19 -1.09
CA ALA A 134 15.48 -0.80 0.15
C ALA A 134 14.31 -1.41 0.91
N TRP A 135 14.58 -2.26 1.89
CA TRP A 135 13.58 -2.81 2.79
C TRP A 135 14.15 -2.95 4.20
N LYS A 136 13.30 -3.01 5.22
CA LYS A 136 13.70 -3.28 6.61
C LYS A 136 12.58 -3.95 7.40
N TRP A 137 12.96 -4.79 8.36
CA TRP A 137 12.10 -5.17 9.47
C TRP A 137 12.15 -4.09 10.55
N MET A 138 11.00 -3.71 11.10
CA MET A 138 10.92 -2.74 12.18
C MET A 138 9.81 -3.09 13.17
N PRO A 139 10.06 -3.12 14.49
CA PRO A 139 9.02 -3.36 15.48
C PRO A 139 7.86 -2.35 15.33
N LEU A 140 6.62 -2.82 15.41
CA LEU A 140 5.44 -1.95 15.20
C LEU A 140 5.43 -0.70 16.09
N ALA A 141 5.84 -0.85 17.36
CA ALA A 141 5.93 0.28 18.29
C ALA A 141 6.97 1.31 17.85
N GLU A 142 8.07 0.89 17.22
CA GLU A 142 9.09 1.80 16.69
C GLU A 142 8.62 2.44 15.38
N VAL A 143 7.91 1.70 14.51
CA VAL A 143 7.29 2.29 13.31
C VAL A 143 6.35 3.42 13.71
N LYS A 144 5.50 3.22 14.73
CA LYS A 144 4.61 4.26 15.25
C LYS A 144 5.37 5.51 15.69
N LYS A 145 6.40 5.34 16.51
CA LYS A 145 7.24 6.46 16.99
C LYS A 145 7.92 7.20 15.84
N ASP A 146 8.49 6.47 14.87
CA ASP A 146 9.24 7.07 13.76
C ASP A 146 8.31 7.79 12.77
N VAL A 147 7.11 7.26 12.50
CA VAL A 147 6.08 7.95 11.70
C VAL A 147 5.63 9.24 12.38
N GLU A 148 5.45 9.24 13.70
CA GLU A 148 5.07 10.44 14.47
C GLU A 148 6.18 11.49 14.49
N ALA A 149 7.43 11.06 14.67
CA ALA A 149 8.59 11.96 14.76
C ALA A 149 9.06 12.48 13.39
N ASN A 150 9.02 11.62 12.36
CA ASN A 150 9.59 11.87 11.05
C ASN A 150 8.61 11.56 9.90
N PRO A 151 7.37 12.12 9.89
CA PRO A 151 6.33 11.74 8.92
C PRO A 151 6.73 11.98 7.46
N LYS A 152 7.66 12.92 7.21
CA LYS A 152 8.17 13.25 5.87
C LYS A 152 9.07 12.16 5.26
N ASN A 153 9.55 11.21 6.07
CA ASN A 153 10.31 10.05 5.57
C ASN A 153 9.39 8.97 4.97
N TYR A 154 8.08 9.13 5.13
CA TYR A 154 7.08 8.16 4.75
C TYR A 154 6.13 8.71 3.69
N THR A 155 5.57 7.82 2.90
CA THR A 155 4.49 8.17 1.96
C THR A 155 3.27 8.66 2.74
N VAL A 156 2.58 9.67 2.23
CA VAL A 156 1.41 10.27 2.89
C VAL A 156 0.34 9.23 3.22
N TRP A 157 0.05 8.31 2.28
CA TRP A 157 -0.91 7.24 2.51
C TRP A 157 -0.49 6.30 3.64
N PHE A 158 0.79 5.91 3.73
CA PHE A 158 1.27 5.07 4.82
C PHE A 158 1.02 5.68 6.20
N VAL A 159 1.21 7.00 6.37
CA VAL A 159 0.91 7.67 7.65
C VAL A 159 -0.56 7.50 8.03
N ILE A 160 -1.47 7.59 7.06
CA ILE A 160 -2.92 7.44 7.25
C ILE A 160 -3.29 5.97 7.51
N ILE A 161 -2.84 5.07 6.64
CA ILE A 161 -3.19 3.64 6.64
C ILE A 161 -2.57 2.94 7.84
N PHE A 162 -1.33 3.27 8.21
CA PHE A 162 -0.67 2.69 9.38
C PHE A 162 -1.42 3.01 10.67
N ALA A 163 -1.98 4.20 10.83
CA ALA A 163 -2.82 4.52 11.99
C ALA A 163 -4.05 3.59 12.05
N LYS A 164 -4.74 3.38 10.92
CA LYS A 164 -5.89 2.45 10.84
C LYS A 164 -5.50 1.01 11.12
N PHE A 165 -4.40 0.55 10.54
CA PHE A 165 -3.85 -0.78 10.76
C PHE A 165 -3.45 -1.00 12.23
N TYR A 166 -2.73 -0.05 12.82
CA TYR A 166 -2.26 -0.13 14.20
C TYR A 166 -3.42 -0.14 15.19
N ASP A 167 -4.44 0.69 15.00
CA ASP A 167 -5.64 0.69 15.85
C ASP A 167 -6.36 -0.66 15.79
N HIS A 168 -6.49 -1.26 14.60
CA HIS A 168 -7.13 -2.57 14.42
C HIS A 168 -6.39 -3.70 15.15
N LEU A 169 -5.06 -3.65 15.23
CA LEU A 169 -4.28 -4.65 15.98
C LEU A 169 -4.38 -4.51 17.49
N ASN A 170 -4.75 -3.34 18.03
CA ASN A 170 -4.85 -3.12 19.48
C ASN A 170 -6.26 -3.31 20.05
N ILE A 171 -7.27 -3.45 19.19
CA ILE A 171 -8.67 -3.66 19.57
C ILE A 171 -9.03 -5.15 19.63
N ASN A 172 -8.19 -6.03 19.06
CA ASN A 172 -8.34 -7.48 19.02
C ASN A 172 -7.29 -8.18 19.89
#